data_AF-A0A5B1B8T3-F1
#
_entry.id   AF-A0A5B1B8T3-F1
#
_cell.length_a   1.000
_cell.length_b   1.000
_cell.length_c   1.000
_cell.angle_alpha   90.00
_cell.angle_beta   90.00
_cell.angle_gamma   90.00
#
_symmetry.space_group_name_H-M   'P 1'
#
loop_
_entity.id
_entity.type
_entity.pdbx_description
1 polymer ?
#
loop_
_entity_poly.entity_id
_entity_poly.type
_entity_poly.pdbx_seq_one_letter_code
_entity_poly.pdbx_strand_id
1 'polypeptide(L)'
;MNITDKDIKLIKSKGLTVKKVLSQIEIFKNEIPFVVLRSAASLDNGILKFTDHYQTELTKLYESRSSSLETVKFVPASGAATRMFKDLFRFLDNYEYEKESLNSYTNHEKANAIRLFLIGLEKFPFYDIPLP
;
A
#
# COMPACT_ATOMS: atom_id res chain seq x y z
N MET A 1 -27.47 -0.19 -8.99
CA MET A 1 -27.24 0.63 -7.79
C MET A 1 -28.09 1.87 -7.94
N ASN A 2 -29.02 2.10 -7.01
CA ASN A 2 -29.90 3.28 -7.07
C ASN A 2 -29.35 4.35 -6.13
N ILE A 3 -29.06 5.53 -6.68
CA ILE A 3 -28.58 6.70 -5.92
C ILE A 3 -29.81 7.43 -5.37
N THR A 4 -29.85 7.65 -4.06
CA THR A 4 -30.95 8.36 -3.38
C THR A 4 -30.68 9.87 -3.29
N ASP A 5 -31.71 10.67 -2.96
CA ASP A 5 -31.54 12.11 -2.73
C ASP A 5 -30.57 12.45 -1.60
N LYS A 6 -30.47 11.57 -0.59
CA LYS A 6 -29.48 11.70 0.49
C LYS A 6 -28.07 11.54 -0.04
N ASP A 7 -27.85 10.56 -0.92
CA ASP A 7 -26.55 10.34 -1.57
C ASP A 7 -26.17 11.53 -2.46
N ILE A 8 -27.12 12.08 -3.23
CA ILE A 8 -26.88 13.24 -4.09
C ILE A 8 -26.44 14.46 -3.26
N LYS A 9 -27.09 14.71 -2.12
CA LYS A 9 -26.70 15.81 -1.20
C LYS A 9 -25.29 15.61 -0.65
N LEU A 10 -24.95 14.39 -0.22
CA LEU A 10 -23.62 14.06 0.30
C LEU A 10 -22.53 14.18 -0.77
N ILE A 11 -22.79 13.70 -1.98
CA ILE A 11 -21.87 13.78 -3.12
C ILE A 11 -21.57 15.26 -3.43
N LYS A 12 -22.61 16.10 -3.48
CA LYS A 12 -22.46 17.54 -3.73
C LYS A 12 -21.72 18.24 -2.58
N SER A 13 -21.99 17.89 -1.32
CA SER A 13 -21.31 18.52 -0.17
C SER A 13 -19.81 18.19 -0.12
N LYS A 14 -19.38 17.08 -0.72
CA LYS A 14 -17.96 16.70 -0.90
C LYS A 14 -17.32 17.31 -2.15
N GLY A 15 -18.01 18.19 -2.88
CA GLY A 15 -17.50 18.81 -4.11
C GLY A 15 -17.42 17.84 -5.30
N LEU A 16 -18.21 16.76 -5.29
CA LEU A 16 -18.24 15.74 -6.34
C LEU A 16 -19.53 15.85 -7.17
N THR A 17 -19.52 15.23 -8.35
CA THR A 17 -20.72 15.09 -9.19
C THR A 17 -21.19 13.65 -9.20
N VAL A 18 -22.52 13.46 -9.31
CA VAL A 18 -23.14 12.13 -9.41
C VAL A 18 -22.54 11.33 -10.58
N LYS A 19 -22.31 12.00 -11.71
CA LYS A 19 -21.65 11.41 -12.89
C LYS A 19 -20.25 10.87 -12.56
N LYS A 20 -19.43 11.63 -11.83
CA LYS A 20 -18.07 11.22 -11.44
C LYS A 20 -18.11 9.99 -10.52
N VAL A 21 -19.02 9.98 -9.56
CA VAL A 21 -19.20 8.85 -8.64
C VAL A 21 -19.67 7.59 -9.39
N LEU A 22 -20.65 7.72 -10.28
CA LEU A 22 -21.10 6.61 -11.12
C LEU A 22 -19.97 6.06 -12.01
N SER A 23 -19.16 6.93 -12.62
CA SER A 23 -18.00 6.46 -13.41
C SER A 23 -16.97 5.70 -12.58
N GLN A 24 -16.75 6.09 -11.32
CA GLN A 24 -15.85 5.38 -10.41
C GLN A 24 -16.42 4.01 -10.02
N ILE A 25 -17.73 3.94 -9.77
CA ILE A 25 -18.41 2.66 -9.49
C ILE A 25 -18.29 1.71 -10.68
N GLU A 26 -18.46 2.21 -11.91
CA GLU A 26 -18.27 1.38 -13.11
C GLU A 26 -16.84 0.87 -13.25
N ILE A 27 -15.81 1.64 -12.85
CA ILE A 27 -14.42 1.15 -12.81
C ILE A 27 -14.28 -0.01 -11.79
N PHE A 28 -14.94 0.08 -10.63
CA PHE A 28 -14.88 -1.01 -9.64
C PHE A 28 -15.59 -2.28 -10.12
N LYS A 29 -16.69 -2.14 -10.87
CA LYS A 29 -17.43 -3.29 -11.41
C LYS A 29 -16.70 -3.98 -12.57
N ASN A 30 -16.10 -3.19 -13.46
CA ASN A 30 -15.45 -3.70 -14.66
C ASN A 30 -13.97 -4.07 -14.43
N GLU A 31 -13.59 -4.21 -13.16
CA GLU A 31 -12.22 -4.34 -12.68
C GLU A 31 -11.33 -3.15 -13.05
N ILE A 32 -10.34 -2.85 -12.19
CA ILE A 32 -9.41 -1.75 -12.46
C ILE A 32 -8.49 -2.22 -13.59
N PRO A 33 -8.48 -1.52 -14.75
CA PRO A 33 -7.64 -1.93 -15.86
C PRO A 33 -6.17 -1.89 -15.43
N PHE A 34 -5.39 -2.83 -15.94
CA PHE A 34 -3.95 -2.84 -15.70
C PHE A 34 -3.33 -1.53 -16.19
N VAL A 35 -2.55 -0.90 -15.32
CA VAL A 35 -1.81 0.32 -15.67
C VAL A 35 -0.67 -0.09 -16.60
N VAL A 36 -0.60 0.53 -17.78
CA VAL A 36 0.55 0.39 -18.66
C VAL A 36 1.72 1.13 -18.02
N LEU A 37 2.72 0.37 -17.57
CA LEU A 37 3.93 0.94 -16.98
C LEU A 37 4.72 1.67 -18.07
N ARG A 38 4.93 2.97 -17.89
CA ARG A 38 5.72 3.79 -18.82
C ARG A 38 7.22 3.57 -18.66
N SER A 39 7.70 3.72 -17.43
CA SER A 39 9.11 3.57 -17.05
C SER A 39 9.23 3.53 -15.53
N ALA A 40 10.32 3.00 -14.99
CA ALA A 40 10.64 3.13 -13.58
C ALA A 40 10.79 4.61 -13.18
N ALA A 41 10.41 4.94 -11.95
CA ALA A 41 10.67 6.27 -11.42
C ALA A 41 12.17 6.46 -11.20
N SER A 42 12.73 7.54 -11.74
CA SER A 42 14.13 7.91 -11.56
C SER A 42 14.24 9.40 -11.20
N LEU A 43 15.46 9.85 -10.90
CA LEU A 43 15.72 11.28 -10.82
C LEU A 43 15.23 11.96 -12.10
N ASP A 44 14.49 13.06 -11.95
CA ASP A 44 13.84 13.83 -13.02
C ASP A 44 12.78 13.06 -13.84
N ASN A 45 12.43 11.85 -13.41
CA ASN A 45 11.35 11.02 -13.98
C ASN A 45 10.48 10.48 -12.85
N GLY A 46 9.72 11.37 -12.21
CA GLY A 46 8.84 11.04 -11.08
C GLY A 46 9.50 11.13 -9.69
N ILE A 47 10.82 11.28 -9.60
CA ILE A 47 11.54 11.61 -8.36
C ILE A 47 12.21 12.97 -8.52
N LEU A 48 11.88 13.91 -7.63
CA LEU A 48 12.53 15.22 -7.57
C LEU A 48 13.68 15.19 -6.56
N LYS A 49 14.81 15.82 -6.90
CA LYS A 49 15.90 16.09 -5.96
C LYS A 49 15.99 17.58 -5.70
N PHE A 50 15.87 17.95 -4.44
CA PHE A 50 16.03 19.33 -4.02
C PHE A 50 17.50 19.69 -3.80
N THR A 51 17.87 20.93 -4.11
CA THR A 51 19.18 21.48 -3.77
C THR A 51 19.32 21.66 -2.27
N ASP A 52 20.53 21.68 -1.75
CA ASP A 52 20.79 21.85 -0.30
C ASP A 52 20.18 23.15 0.25
N HIS A 53 20.23 24.22 -0.56
CA HIS A 53 19.54 25.48 -0.26
C HIS A 53 18.03 25.27 -0.09
N TYR A 54 17.38 24.61 -1.05
CA TYR A 54 15.94 24.41 -1.00
C TYR A 54 15.51 23.46 0.12
N GLN A 55 16.32 22.43 0.41
CA GLN A 55 16.11 21.56 1.58
C GLN A 55 16.17 22.37 2.88
N THR A 56 17.16 23.26 3.01
CA THR A 56 17.32 24.11 4.19
C THR A 56 16.10 25.02 4.39
N GLU A 57 15.62 25.65 3.33
CA GLU A 57 14.44 26.53 3.39
C GLU A 57 13.16 25.77 3.76
N LEU A 58 12.96 24.56 3.22
CA LEU A 58 11.82 23.71 3.60
C LEU A 58 11.89 23.26 5.06
N THR A 59 13.08 22.91 5.55
CA THR A 59 13.28 22.52 6.97
C THR A 59 12.93 23.68 7.90
N LYS A 60 13.46 24.89 7.65
CA LYS A 60 13.12 26.08 8.44
C LYS A 60 11.62 26.37 8.41
N LEU A 61 10.99 26.24 7.24
CA LEU A 61 9.55 26.45 7.11
C LEU A 61 8.77 25.46 7.96
N TYR A 62 9.14 24.17 7.94
CA TYR A 62 8.53 23.15 8.78
C TYR A 62 8.69 23.47 10.27
N GLU A 63 9.92 23.74 10.72
CA GLU A 63 10.23 24.06 12.12
C GLU A 63 9.50 25.31 12.62
N SER A 64 9.39 26.35 11.78
CA SER A 64 8.67 27.57 12.14
C SER A 64 7.17 27.36 12.39
N ARG A 65 6.58 26.31 11.81
CA ARG A 65 5.15 26.00 11.89
C ARG A 65 4.85 24.87 12.87
N SER A 66 5.76 23.92 13.03
CA SER A 66 5.56 22.71 13.84
C SER A 66 5.35 23.02 15.32
N SER A 67 5.90 24.11 15.85
CA SER A 67 5.66 24.57 17.22
C SER A 67 4.19 24.91 17.52
N SER A 68 3.43 25.29 16.49
CA SER A 68 2.00 25.64 16.58
C SER A 68 1.06 24.53 16.11
N LEU A 69 1.60 23.38 15.70
CA LEU A 69 0.84 22.29 15.09
C LEU A 69 1.16 20.95 15.76
N GLU A 70 0.16 20.10 15.88
CA GLU A 70 0.40 18.72 16.30
C GLU A 70 0.96 17.91 15.13
N THR A 71 2.17 17.38 15.29
CA THR A 71 2.80 16.54 14.26
C THR A 71 2.28 15.11 14.38
N VAL A 72 1.65 14.61 13.32
CA VAL A 72 1.15 13.24 13.25
C VAL A 72 1.96 12.43 12.25
N LYS A 73 2.39 11.24 12.66
CA LYS A 73 2.95 10.24 11.75
C LYS A 73 1.81 9.62 10.93
N PHE A 74 1.55 10.18 9.76
CA PHE A 74 0.58 9.61 8.82
C PHE A 74 1.28 8.61 7.90
N VAL A 75 1.02 7.32 8.10
CA VAL A 75 1.42 6.28 7.15
C VAL A 75 0.21 6.00 6.25
N PRO A 76 0.22 6.41 4.97
CA PRO A 76 -0.88 6.09 4.08
C PRO A 76 -0.99 4.57 3.91
N ALA A 77 -2.21 4.06 3.75
CA ALA A 77 -2.43 2.65 3.44
C ALA A 77 -1.68 2.30 2.14
N SER A 78 -0.56 1.60 2.25
CA SER A 78 0.29 1.27 1.11
C SER A 78 -0.28 0.05 0.40
N GLY A 79 -1.15 0.27 -0.59
CA GLY A 79 -1.69 -0.82 -1.40
C GLY A 79 -0.59 -1.68 -2.05
N ALA A 80 0.61 -1.12 -2.28
CA ALA A 80 1.76 -1.86 -2.79
C ALA A 80 2.32 -2.87 -1.78
N ALA A 81 2.55 -2.48 -0.51
CA ALA A 81 3.07 -3.41 0.49
C ALA A 81 2.02 -4.44 0.88
N THR A 82 0.75 -4.04 1.03
CA THR A 82 -0.34 -4.99 1.28
C THR A 82 -0.44 -6.05 0.17
N ARG A 83 -0.28 -5.67 -1.11
CA ARG A 83 -0.22 -6.62 -2.23
C ARG A 83 1.03 -7.51 -2.16
N MET A 84 2.17 -6.94 -1.80
CA MET A 84 3.44 -7.67 -1.69
C MET A 84 3.38 -8.77 -0.61
N PHE A 85 2.81 -8.47 0.55
CA PHE A 85 2.72 -9.41 1.68
C PHE A 85 1.41 -10.21 1.73
N LYS A 86 0.53 -10.07 0.73
CA LYS A 86 -0.79 -10.71 0.71
C LYS A 86 -0.72 -12.22 0.92
N ASP A 87 0.21 -12.88 0.23
CA ASP A 87 0.39 -14.33 0.36
C ASP A 87 0.91 -14.72 1.74
N LEU A 88 1.82 -13.92 2.32
CA LEU A 88 2.34 -14.14 3.66
C LEU A 88 1.25 -14.02 4.72
N PHE A 89 0.41 -12.98 4.65
CA PHE A 89 -0.70 -12.83 5.58
C PHE A 89 -1.71 -13.99 5.44
N ARG A 90 -2.04 -14.38 4.20
CA ARG A 90 -2.88 -15.56 3.96
C ARG A 90 -2.27 -16.83 4.57
N PHE A 91 -0.96 -17.02 4.46
CA PHE A 91 -0.27 -18.14 5.10
C PHE A 91 -0.40 -18.07 6.63
N LEU A 92 -0.12 -16.92 7.24
CA LEU A 92 -0.21 -16.75 8.70
C LEU A 92 -1.63 -16.97 9.24
N ASP A 93 -2.66 -16.58 8.49
CA ASP A 93 -4.05 -16.71 8.91
C ASP A 93 -4.60 -18.14 8.78
N ASN A 94 -4.04 -18.96 7.87
CA ASN A 94 -4.62 -20.25 7.50
C ASN A 94 -3.73 -21.48 7.78
N TYR A 95 -2.41 -21.30 7.94
CA TYR A 95 -1.51 -22.42 8.20
C TYR A 95 -1.51 -22.80 9.67
N GLU A 96 -1.83 -24.07 9.94
CA GLU A 96 -1.81 -24.64 11.28
C GLU A 96 -0.78 -25.77 11.34
N TYR A 97 0.34 -25.52 12.03
CA TYR A 97 1.48 -26.45 12.08
C TYR A 97 1.15 -27.81 12.72
N GLU A 98 0.10 -27.88 13.55
CA GLU A 98 -0.36 -29.12 14.18
C GLU A 98 -1.19 -30.00 13.23
N LYS A 99 -1.82 -29.39 12.22
CA LYS A 99 -2.71 -30.10 11.28
C LYS A 99 -1.98 -30.62 10.06
N GLU A 100 -0.96 -29.89 9.59
CA GLU A 100 -0.17 -30.33 8.45
C GLU A 100 1.25 -29.78 8.45
N SER A 101 2.12 -30.43 7.68
CA SER A 101 3.49 -29.94 7.47
C SER A 101 3.52 -28.76 6.49
N LEU A 102 4.51 -27.90 6.64
CA LEU A 102 4.75 -26.75 5.76
C LEU A 102 4.88 -27.14 4.28
N ASN A 103 5.50 -28.30 4.00
CA ASN A 103 5.64 -28.80 2.65
C ASN A 103 4.30 -29.33 2.09
N SER A 104 3.44 -29.90 2.92
CA SER A 104 2.06 -30.22 2.54
C SER A 104 1.32 -28.94 2.14
N TYR A 105 1.32 -27.94 3.03
CA TYR A 105 0.63 -26.66 2.85
C TYR A 105 1.04 -25.94 1.57
N THR A 106 2.34 -25.82 1.35
CA THR A 106 2.85 -25.07 0.20
C THR A 106 2.54 -25.76 -1.13
N ASN A 107 2.39 -27.10 -1.16
CA ASN A 107 2.09 -27.86 -2.36
C ASN A 107 0.59 -27.83 -2.73
N HIS A 108 -0.32 -28.09 -1.79
CA HIS A 108 -1.77 -28.11 -2.10
C HIS A 108 -2.36 -26.70 -2.32
N GLU A 109 -1.94 -25.68 -1.54
CA GLU A 109 -2.34 -24.27 -1.75
C GLU A 109 -1.57 -23.59 -2.89
N LYS A 110 -0.60 -24.29 -3.50
CA LYS A 110 0.30 -23.75 -4.52
C LYS A 110 0.98 -22.44 -4.09
N ALA A 111 1.34 -22.35 -2.81
CA ALA A 111 1.87 -21.15 -2.16
C ALA A 111 3.36 -20.92 -2.50
N ASN A 112 3.67 -20.75 -3.79
CA ASN A 112 5.03 -20.60 -4.30
C ASN A 112 5.77 -19.42 -3.68
N ALA A 113 5.08 -18.30 -3.44
CA ALA A 113 5.65 -17.12 -2.79
C ALA A 113 6.14 -17.42 -1.37
N ILE A 114 5.41 -18.27 -0.62
CA ILE A 114 5.80 -18.70 0.74
C ILE A 114 7.01 -19.61 0.68
N ARG A 115 7.02 -20.57 -0.25
CA ARG A 115 8.18 -21.44 -0.45
C ARG A 115 9.44 -20.62 -0.76
N LEU A 116 9.34 -19.64 -1.66
CA LEU A 116 10.46 -18.73 -2.00
C LEU A 116 10.88 -17.87 -0.80
N PHE A 117 9.92 -17.35 -0.04
CA PHE A 117 10.17 -16.57 1.16
C PHE A 117 10.98 -17.38 2.20
N LEU A 118 10.57 -18.63 2.46
CA LEU A 118 11.24 -19.52 3.41
C LEU A 118 12.67 -19.88 2.97
N ILE A 119 12.87 -20.17 1.67
CA ILE A 119 14.20 -20.43 1.11
C ILE A 119 15.11 -19.20 1.25
N GLY A 120 14.56 -17.99 1.10
CA GLY A 120 15.30 -16.74 1.20
C GLY A 120 15.37 -16.17 2.62
N LEU A 121 14.80 -16.84 3.62
CA LEU A 121 14.59 -16.27 4.95
C LEU A 121 15.92 -15.84 5.60
N GLU A 122 16.96 -16.67 5.47
CA GLU A 122 18.32 -16.39 5.96
C GLU A 122 18.98 -15.16 5.31
N LYS A 123 18.47 -14.70 4.17
CA LYS A 123 19.01 -13.53 3.44
C LYS A 123 18.37 -12.23 3.88
N PHE A 124 17.35 -12.28 4.75
CA PHE A 124 16.70 -11.07 5.22
C PHE A 124 17.63 -10.26 6.12
N PRO A 125 17.56 -8.91 6.04
CA PRO A 125 18.18 -8.07 7.05
C PRO A 125 17.72 -8.50 8.43
N PHE A 126 18.66 -8.60 9.37
CA PHE A 126 18.39 -8.93 10.77
C PHE A 126 17.96 -10.38 11.07
N TYR A 127 18.12 -11.32 10.14
CA TYR A 127 17.80 -12.74 10.39
C TYR A 127 18.55 -13.32 11.60
N ASP A 128 19.84 -13.01 11.73
CA ASP A 128 20.68 -13.46 12.84
C ASP A 128 20.56 -12.59 14.10
N ILE A 129 19.72 -11.56 14.08
CA ILE A 129 19.55 -10.69 15.25
C ILE A 129 18.44 -11.27 16.11
N PRO A 130 18.73 -11.63 17.37
CA PRO A 130 17.69 -12.07 18.30
C PRO A 130 16.67 -10.95 18.47
N LEU A 131 15.38 -11.28 18.32
CA LEU A 131 14.30 -10.36 18.60
C LEU A 131 14.39 -9.90 20.08
N PRO A 132 14.22 -8.60 20.37
CA PRO A 132 14.23 -8.08 21.73
C PRO A 132 13.05 -8.58 22.58
#